data_AF-A0A964KVM2-F1
#
_entry.id   AF-A0A964KVM2-F1
#
_cell.length_a   1.000
_cell.length_b   1.000
_cell.length_c   1.000
_cell.angle_alpha   90.00
_cell.angle_beta   90.00
_cell.angle_gamma   90.00
#
_symmetry.space_group_name_H-M   'P 1'
#
loop_
_entity.id
_entity.type
_entity.pdbx_description
1 polymer ?
#
loop_
_entity_poly.entity_id
_entity_poly.type
_entity_poly.pdbx_seq_one_letter_code
_entity_poly.pdbx_strand_id
1 'polypeptide(L)'
;MHGRGSLRALGTALNDPDLDERRFRSNVVLDGLVPWEEFGWAGRAIGVGGVTFDVMHPATRFLATHASPTVGVRDREVMTTLVREFQQSAPSFAVMMLPRTGGSIRIGDEVTVVED
;
A
#
# COMPACT_ATOMS: atom_id res chain seq x y z
N MET A 1 -4.87 -0.22 0.62
CA MET A 1 -4.14 -0.50 1.88
C MET A 1 -2.70 -0.87 1.53
N HIS A 2 -1.71 -0.34 2.24
CA HIS A 2 -0.30 -0.74 2.06
C HIS A 2 0.32 -1.13 3.40
N GLY A 3 1.39 -1.93 3.35
CA GLY A 3 2.25 -2.17 4.50
C GLY A 3 3.39 -1.15 4.60
N ARG A 4 3.76 -0.72 5.82
CA ARG A 4 4.95 0.14 6.04
C ARG A 4 6.25 -0.57 5.70
N GLY A 5 6.27 -1.91 5.64
CA GLY A 5 7.38 -2.68 5.07
C GLY A 5 7.65 -2.31 3.62
N SER A 6 6.61 -2.32 2.78
CA SER A 6 6.67 -1.92 1.36
C SER A 6 7.09 -0.45 1.20
N LEU A 7 6.57 0.45 2.05
CA LEU A 7 6.96 1.87 2.06
C LEU A 7 8.45 2.04 2.32
N ARG A 8 8.99 1.38 3.35
CA ARG A 8 10.42 1.46 3.71
C ARG A 8 11.32 0.89 2.62
N ALA A 9 10.93 -0.22 2.00
CA ALA A 9 11.67 -0.81 0.88
C ALA A 9 11.75 0.18 -0.28
N LEU A 10 10.61 0.76 -0.68
CA LEU A 10 10.55 1.77 -1.73
C LEU A 10 11.34 3.04 -1.38
N GLY A 11 11.22 3.52 -0.15
CA GLY A 11 11.99 4.66 0.35
C GLY A 11 13.50 4.42 0.26
N THR A 12 13.96 3.24 0.66
CA THR A 12 15.37 2.85 0.54
C THR A 12 15.84 2.89 -0.93
N ALA A 13 15.06 2.31 -1.85
CA ALA A 13 15.37 2.31 -3.28
C ALA A 13 15.35 3.73 -3.91
N LEU A 14 14.62 4.67 -3.31
CA LEU A 14 14.57 6.08 -3.71
C LEU A 14 15.64 6.95 -3.04
N ASN A 15 16.50 6.38 -2.17
CA ASN A 15 17.37 7.13 -1.27
C ASN A 15 16.59 8.18 -0.44
N ASP A 16 15.43 7.76 0.07
CA ASP A 16 14.50 8.55 0.88
C ASP A 16 13.89 7.66 1.98
N PRO A 17 14.62 7.39 3.09
CA PRO A 17 14.14 6.50 4.15
C PRO A 17 12.85 7.02 4.82
N ASP A 18 12.60 8.33 4.74
CA ASP A 18 11.42 9.02 5.28
C ASP A 18 10.39 9.36 4.19
N LEU A 19 10.32 8.54 3.13
CA LEU A 19 9.39 8.74 2.02
C LEU A 19 7.96 8.93 2.52
N ASP A 20 7.38 10.09 2.21
CA ASP A 20 6.05 10.46 2.67
C ASP A 20 4.94 9.57 2.09
N GLU A 21 4.31 8.77 2.94
CA GLU A 21 3.23 7.84 2.58
C GLU A 21 1.99 8.54 1.98
N ARG A 22 1.80 9.84 2.23
CA ARG A 22 0.67 10.61 1.67
C ARG A 22 0.69 10.64 0.14
N ARG A 23 1.86 10.40 -0.49
CA ARG A 23 2.00 10.22 -1.95
C ARG A 23 1.06 9.14 -2.51
N PHE A 24 0.77 8.10 -1.73
CA PHE A 24 0.01 6.93 -2.20
C PHE A 24 -1.48 7.01 -1.91
N ARG A 25 -1.91 7.95 -1.06
CA ARG A 25 -3.32 8.19 -0.71
C ARG A 25 -4.06 6.93 -0.28
N SER A 26 -3.38 6.06 0.48
CA SER A 26 -4.01 4.87 1.04
C SER A 26 -4.94 5.24 2.19
N ASN A 27 -6.06 4.53 2.33
CA ASN A 27 -6.99 4.73 3.45
C ASN A 27 -6.57 3.98 4.73
N VAL A 28 -5.93 2.83 4.56
CA VAL A 28 -5.47 1.94 5.65
C VAL A 28 -4.00 1.62 5.43
N VAL A 29 -3.23 1.65 6.51
CA VAL A 29 -1.78 1.42 6.51
C VAL A 29 -1.46 0.45 7.64
N LEU A 30 -0.70 -0.59 7.32
CA LEU A 30 -0.40 -1.68 8.25
C LEU A 30 1.07 -1.68 8.67
N ASP A 31 1.31 -1.90 9.96
CA ASP A 31 2.63 -2.23 10.49
C ASP A 31 2.85 -3.75 10.49
N GLY A 32 4.07 -4.18 10.75
CA GLY A 32 4.40 -5.61 10.92
C GLY A 32 4.58 -6.42 9.64
N LEU A 33 4.09 -5.93 8.49
CA LEU A 33 4.26 -6.62 7.21
C LEU A 33 5.70 -6.54 6.68
N VAL A 34 6.19 -7.64 6.12
CA VAL A 34 7.39 -7.62 5.27
C VAL A 34 7.07 -6.93 3.94
N PRO A 35 8.07 -6.42 3.20
CA PRO A 35 7.80 -5.75 1.92
C PRO A 35 6.99 -6.61 0.97
N TRP A 36 5.94 -6.01 0.40
CA TRP A 36 5.05 -6.56 -0.62
C TRP A 36 4.15 -7.70 -0.18
N GLU A 37 4.13 -8.02 1.11
CA GLU A 37 3.30 -9.10 1.66
C GLU A 37 1.81 -8.92 1.35
N GLU A 38 1.34 -7.67 1.34
CA GLU A 38 -0.06 -7.35 1.04
C GLU A 38 -0.49 -7.79 -0.38
N PHE A 39 0.44 -7.94 -1.34
CA PHE A 39 0.11 -8.41 -2.68
C PHE A 39 -0.35 -9.88 -2.69
N GLY A 40 0.18 -10.69 -1.76
CA GLY A 40 -0.22 -12.09 -1.59
C GLY A 40 -1.64 -12.26 -1.04
N TRP A 41 -2.31 -11.16 -0.68
CA TRP A 41 -3.70 -11.19 -0.21
C TRP A 41 -4.71 -10.98 -1.34
N ALA A 42 -4.28 -10.62 -2.56
CA ALA A 42 -5.19 -10.46 -3.69
C ALA A 42 -6.02 -11.74 -3.93
N GLY A 43 -7.34 -11.57 -4.03
CA GLY A 43 -8.30 -12.67 -4.14
C GLY A 43 -8.75 -13.27 -2.81
N ARG A 44 -8.20 -12.83 -1.67
CA ARG A 44 -8.57 -13.28 -0.32
C ARG A 44 -9.41 -12.23 0.40
N ALA A 45 -10.11 -12.66 1.45
CA ALA A 45 -10.77 -11.76 2.38
C ALA A 45 -9.90 -11.51 3.61
N ILE A 46 -9.90 -10.28 4.10
CA ILE A 46 -9.23 -9.91 5.36
C ILE A 46 -10.24 -9.27 6.31
N GLY A 47 -10.09 -9.55 7.60
CA GLY A 47 -10.74 -8.80 8.66
C GLY A 47 -9.86 -7.63 9.07
N VAL A 48 -10.45 -6.45 9.22
CA VAL A 48 -9.82 -5.29 9.86
C VAL A 48 -10.77 -4.84 10.97
N GLY A 49 -10.42 -5.14 12.22
CA GLY A 49 -11.34 -4.96 13.34
C GLY A 49 -12.67 -5.69 13.09
N GLY A 50 -13.78 -4.95 13.09
CA GLY A 50 -15.12 -5.49 12.87
C GLY A 50 -15.59 -5.55 11.40
N VAL A 51 -14.74 -5.21 10.42
CA VAL A 51 -15.15 -5.13 9.00
C VAL A 51 -14.33 -6.10 8.15
N THR A 52 -15.02 -6.91 7.35
CA THR A 52 -14.39 -7.77 6.35
C THR A 52 -14.26 -7.05 5.02
N PHE A 53 -13.09 -7.16 4.40
CA PHE A 53 -12.78 -6.63 3.09
C PHE A 53 -12.34 -7.73 2.14
N ASP A 54 -12.86 -7.70 0.91
CA ASP A 54 -12.29 -8.45 -0.20
C ASP A 54 -11.08 -7.67 -0.75
N VAL A 55 -9.92 -8.32 -0.80
CA VAL A 55 -8.71 -7.73 -1.39
C VAL A 55 -8.71 -8.03 -2.88
N MET A 56 -8.76 -6.99 -3.70
CA MET A 56 -9.03 -7.13 -5.13
C MET A 56 -7.75 -7.40 -5.93
N HIS A 57 -6.86 -6.42 -5.99
CA HIS A 57 -5.62 -6.49 -6.76
C HIS A 57 -4.62 -5.42 -6.29
N PRO A 58 -3.33 -5.56 -6.62
CA PRO A 58 -2.35 -4.49 -6.45
C PRO A 58 -2.79 -3.20 -7.17
N ALA A 59 -2.60 -2.06 -6.54
CA ALA A 59 -2.99 -0.77 -7.09
C ALA A 59 -1.86 -0.19 -7.95
N THR A 60 -2.08 -0.15 -9.27
CA THR A 60 -1.18 0.52 -10.22
C THR A 60 -1.08 2.00 -9.91
N ARG A 61 0.14 2.52 -9.89
CA ARG A 61 0.45 3.91 -9.58
C ARG A 61 0.74 4.71 -10.84
N PHE A 62 0.39 5.98 -10.75
CA PHE A 62 0.55 6.95 -11.81
C PHE A 62 1.42 8.11 -11.33
N LEU A 63 1.69 9.03 -12.25
CA LEU A 63 2.63 10.15 -12.09
C LEU A 63 2.31 11.06 -10.89
N ALA A 64 1.08 11.04 -10.38
CA ALA A 64 0.70 11.73 -9.15
C ALA A 64 1.57 11.33 -7.94
N THR A 65 2.03 10.08 -7.87
CA THR A 65 2.90 9.60 -6.78
C THR A 65 4.29 10.22 -6.76
N HIS A 66 4.71 10.83 -7.88
CA HIS A 66 6.00 11.52 -7.98
C HIS A 66 5.98 12.88 -7.28
N ALA A 67 4.81 13.48 -7.09
CA ALA A 67 4.67 14.79 -6.48
C ALA A 67 4.81 14.74 -4.96
N SER A 68 5.61 15.65 -4.41
CA SER A 68 5.69 15.91 -2.98
C SER A 68 4.32 16.32 -2.43
N PRO A 69 3.81 15.66 -1.37
CA PRO A 69 2.56 16.06 -0.72
C PRO A 69 2.64 17.43 -0.04
N THR A 70 3.85 17.94 0.21
CA THR A 70 4.07 19.20 0.92
C THR A 70 4.22 20.39 -0.03
N VAL A 71 5.00 20.23 -1.11
CA VAL A 71 5.30 21.34 -2.04
C VAL A 71 4.67 21.19 -3.43
N GLY A 72 4.06 20.05 -3.76
CA GLY A 72 3.38 19.81 -5.03
C GLY A 72 4.31 19.60 -6.25
N VAL A 73 5.64 19.68 -6.06
CA VAL A 73 6.64 19.46 -7.11
C VAL A 73 6.95 17.97 -7.23
N ARG A 74 7.18 17.49 -8.46
CA ARG A 74 7.66 16.12 -8.71
C ARG A 74 9.13 15.99 -8.33
N ASP A 75 9.41 15.20 -7.30
CA ASP A 75 10.71 15.10 -6.65
C ASP A 75 11.21 13.65 -6.51
N ARG A 76 10.37 12.65 -6.80
CA ARG A 76 10.70 11.23 -6.67
C ARG A 76 10.21 10.43 -7.88
N GLU A 77 11.09 9.59 -8.43
CA GLU A 77 10.81 8.72 -9.58
C GLU A 77 10.10 7.41 -9.17
N VAL A 78 9.03 7.52 -8.38
CA VAL A 78 8.35 6.39 -7.72
C VAL A 78 8.01 5.25 -8.67
N MET A 79 7.39 5.55 -9.81
CA MET A 79 6.97 4.52 -10.77
C MET A 79 8.16 3.79 -11.39
N THR A 80 9.20 4.54 -11.77
CA THR A 80 10.42 4.00 -12.38
C THR A 80 11.12 3.06 -11.40
N THR A 81 11.24 3.47 -10.14
CA THR A 81 11.83 2.65 -9.07
C THR A 81 11.02 1.39 -8.82
N LEU A 82 9.68 1.49 -8.76
CA LEU A 82 8.79 0.32 -8.59
C LEU A 82 9.00 -0.75 -9.67
N VAL A 83 9.16 -0.34 -10.93
CA VAL A 83 9.38 -1.28 -12.05
C VAL A 83 10.81 -1.81 -12.07
N ARG A 84 11.81 -0.95 -11.93
CA ARG A 84 13.22 -1.32 -12.14
C ARG A 84 13.85 -2.03 -10.94
N GLU A 85 13.71 -1.48 -9.74
CA GLU A 85 14.40 -1.97 -8.55
C GLU A 85 13.70 -3.18 -7.94
N PHE A 86 12.37 -3.29 -8.12
CA PHE A 86 11.57 -4.40 -7.61
C PHE A 86 11.08 -5.36 -8.70
N GLN A 87 11.55 -5.19 -9.95
CA GLN A 87 11.21 -6.03 -11.11
C GLN A 87 9.71 -6.24 -11.32
N GLN A 88 8.90 -5.26 -10.94
CA GLN A 88 7.44 -5.36 -11.07
C GLN A 88 7.03 -5.14 -12.53
N SER A 89 6.07 -5.93 -13.02
CA SER A 89 5.51 -5.77 -14.37
C SER A 89 4.77 -4.45 -14.58
N ALA A 90 4.33 -3.82 -13.49
CA ALA A 90 3.70 -2.51 -13.44
C ALA A 90 4.14 -1.75 -12.18
N PRO A 91 4.03 -0.41 -12.15
CA PRO A 91 4.36 0.39 -10.97
C PRO A 91 3.28 0.23 -9.89
N SER A 92 3.20 -0.93 -9.25
CA SER A 92 2.20 -1.26 -8.24
C SER A 92 2.70 -0.93 -6.84
N PHE A 93 1.81 -0.39 -5.99
CA PHE A 93 2.05 -0.18 -4.57
C PHE A 93 0.71 -0.21 -3.84
N ALA A 94 0.60 -0.83 -2.67
CA ALA A 94 -0.68 -1.08 -1.99
C ALA A 94 -1.62 -2.04 -2.75
N VAL A 95 -2.69 -2.47 -2.09
CA VAL A 95 -3.82 -3.21 -2.67
C VAL A 95 -5.13 -2.44 -2.59
N MET A 96 -6.02 -2.67 -3.55
CA MET A 96 -7.42 -2.21 -3.53
C MET A 96 -8.26 -3.18 -2.70
N MET A 97 -9.22 -2.65 -1.94
CA MET A 97 -10.09 -3.44 -1.06
C MET A 97 -11.55 -3.00 -1.22
N LEU A 98 -12.48 -3.96 -1.16
CA LEU A 98 -13.92 -3.72 -1.14
C LEU A 98 -14.49 -4.17 0.20
N PRO A 99 -15.17 -3.30 0.97
CA PRO A 99 -15.85 -3.74 2.19
C PRO A 99 -17.03 -4.63 1.84
N ARG A 100 -17.16 -5.79 2.51
CA ARG A 100 -18.35 -6.66 2.40
C ARG A 100 -19.56 -6.06 3.10
N THR A 101 -19.33 -5.31 4.17
CA THR A 101 -20.35 -4.68 4.99
C THR A 101 -19.92 -3.28 5.42
N GLY A 102 -20.89 -2.44 5.79
CA GLY A 102 -20.61 -1.18 6.47
C GLY A 102 -20.14 -1.40 7.90
N GLY A 103 -19.36 -0.46 8.44
CA GLY A 103 -18.88 -0.53 9.81
C GLY A 103 -17.87 0.56 10.13
N SER A 104 -17.16 0.37 11.24
CA SER A 104 -16.09 1.27 11.67
C SER A 104 -14.84 0.46 12.00
N ILE A 105 -13.70 0.98 11.55
CA ILE A 105 -12.38 0.49 11.91
C ILE A 105 -11.62 1.61 12.62
N ARG A 106 -10.65 1.26 13.45
CA ARG A 106 -9.83 2.18 14.25
C ARG A 106 -8.35 1.86 14.13
N ILE A 107 -7.52 2.85 14.42
CA ILE A 107 -6.09 2.63 14.61
C ILE A 107 -5.93 1.66 15.78
N GLY A 108 -5.10 0.62 15.57
CA GLY A 108 -4.87 -0.44 16.55
C GLY A 108 -5.76 -1.68 16.37
N ASP A 109 -6.73 -1.65 15.45
CA ASP A 109 -7.49 -2.84 15.12
C ASP A 109 -6.58 -3.90 14.47
N GLU A 110 -6.75 -5.16 14.89
CA GLU A 110 -6.03 -6.29 14.33
C GLU A 110 -6.47 -6.56 12.88
N VAL A 111 -5.51 -7.02 12.07
CA VAL A 111 -5.76 -7.49 10.71
C VAL A 111 -5.49 -8.97 10.64
N THR A 112 -6.51 -9.73 10.26
CA THR A 112 -6.43 -11.19 10.08
C THR A 112 -6.82 -11.55 8.67
N VAL A 113 -6.19 -12.58 8.11
CA VAL A 113 -6.69 -13.15 6.87
C VAL A 113 -7.82 -14.11 7.21
N VAL A 114 -8.96 -13.94 6.57
CA VAL A 114 -10.12 -14.81 6.78
C VAL A 114 -9.89 -16.06 5.94
N GLU A 115 -9.85 -17.22 6.60
CA GLU A 115 -9.94 -18.51 5.93
C GLU A 115 -11.43 -18.81 5.65
N ASP A 116 -11.73 -19.28 4.45
CA ASP A 116 -13.08 -19.76 4.10
C ASP A 116 -13.42 -21.08 4.79
#